data_AF-S7YYV0-F1
#
_entry.id   AF-S7YYV0-F1
#
_cell.length_a   1.000
_cell.length_b   1.000
_cell.length_c   1.000
_cell.angle_alpha   90.00
_cell.angle_beta   90.00
_cell.angle_gamma   90.00
#
_symmetry.space_group_name_H-M   'P 1'
#
loop_
_entity.id
_entity.type
_entity.pdbx_description
1 polymer ?
#
loop_
_entity_poly.entity_id
_entity_poly.type
_entity_poly.pdbx_seq_one_letter_code
_entity_poly.pdbx_strand_id
1 'polypeptide(L)'
;MVKARNIMFVQQIEYFQSSNLQDIIEYMTNILKPLRFAGILHDKDIGQDGNLVAPHIHLVLQFESARSLNNLAKLTKQPIQCFEQWRGSVNNAYSYLVHHTESNQDKYQYSPKEVIANFDYLLLLDTIERNVTKRYEINDTMIIDNLLDLLYTGNITKSEIEQRLTGSQYAKARQKIETVYLKRLETQAELWRQEMIAKNEIVTIIWLFGKAGTGKTRLARQYAEQYDLNYFITGSIRDPFQQYNLEHVIILDELRPHQFDYSDLLKMFDPYNVKAMASSRYFDKPLLANIYIITSPYSPYNFFLELTKKKQTSHIDSWGQLMRRLSLVVEVKKEHLQFYKYEPMDQMFYIDHGNKLPNPFKNQTEREETIQDKSYQLFLELNKKKERNE
;
A
#
# COMPACT_ATOMS: atom_id res chain seq x y z
N MET A 1 4.46 -51.96 -7.98
CA MET A 1 3.54 -51.88 -9.15
C MET A 1 2.50 -50.82 -8.85
N VAL A 2 2.43 -49.75 -9.65
CA VAL A 2 1.53 -48.60 -9.40
C VAL A 2 0.07 -49.04 -9.55
N LYS A 3 -0.75 -48.71 -8.54
CA LYS A 3 -2.20 -48.94 -8.55
C LYS A 3 -2.93 -47.63 -8.27
N ALA A 4 -4.07 -47.42 -8.93
CA ALA A 4 -4.86 -46.21 -8.75
C ALA A 4 -6.36 -46.47 -8.93
N ARG A 5 -7.19 -45.67 -8.25
CA ARG A 5 -8.66 -45.66 -8.44
C ARG A 5 -9.08 -44.73 -9.57
N ASN A 6 -8.41 -43.59 -9.71
CA ASN A 6 -8.63 -42.61 -10.78
C ASN A 6 -7.42 -42.62 -11.70
N ILE A 7 -7.65 -42.81 -13.00
CA ILE A 7 -6.62 -42.98 -14.01
C ILE A 7 -6.96 -42.09 -15.19
N MET A 8 -5.97 -41.37 -15.71
CA MET A 8 -6.06 -40.69 -17.00
C MET A 8 -5.46 -41.61 -18.05
N PHE A 9 -6.20 -41.87 -19.13
CA PHE A 9 -5.69 -42.54 -20.30
C PHE A 9 -5.52 -41.54 -21.45
N VAL A 10 -4.33 -41.53 -22.06
CA VAL A 10 -4.00 -40.63 -23.19
C VAL A 10 -3.35 -41.42 -24.33
N GLN A 11 -3.90 -41.32 -25.54
CA GLN A 11 -3.34 -41.96 -26.73
C GLN A 11 -3.80 -41.28 -28.03
N GLN A 12 -2.94 -41.26 -29.05
CA GLN A 12 -3.29 -40.75 -30.37
C GLN A 12 -4.27 -41.67 -31.09
N ILE A 13 -5.18 -41.07 -31.87
CA ILE A 13 -6.28 -41.81 -32.49
C ILE A 13 -5.81 -42.83 -33.55
N GLU A 14 -4.65 -42.59 -34.17
CA GLU A 14 -4.05 -43.44 -35.19
C GLU A 14 -3.68 -44.86 -34.69
N TYR A 15 -3.53 -45.03 -33.38
CA TYR A 15 -3.23 -46.33 -32.76
C TYR A 15 -4.49 -47.17 -32.46
N PHE A 16 -5.67 -46.72 -32.91
CA PHE A 16 -6.93 -47.44 -32.79
C PHE A 16 -7.45 -47.93 -34.15
N GLN A 17 -8.27 -48.97 -34.12
CA GLN A 17 -8.90 -49.52 -35.32
C GLN A 17 -10.06 -48.67 -35.86
N SER A 18 -10.62 -47.80 -35.02
CA SER A 18 -11.65 -46.82 -35.39
C SER A 18 -11.12 -45.42 -35.07
N SER A 19 -11.49 -44.45 -35.89
CA SER A 19 -11.27 -43.02 -35.61
C SER A 19 -12.50 -42.37 -34.95
N ASN A 20 -13.53 -43.15 -34.63
CA ASN A 20 -14.69 -42.67 -33.90
C ASN A 20 -14.44 -42.77 -32.38
N LEU A 21 -14.54 -41.63 -31.68
CA LEU A 21 -14.35 -41.55 -30.23
C LEU A 21 -15.27 -42.50 -29.46
N GLN A 22 -16.52 -42.65 -29.89
CA GLN A 22 -17.51 -43.49 -29.21
C GLN A 22 -17.12 -44.96 -29.28
N ASP A 23 -16.70 -45.45 -30.45
CA ASP A 23 -16.24 -46.83 -30.63
C ASP A 23 -15.02 -47.13 -29.75
N ILE A 24 -14.08 -46.18 -29.65
CA ILE A 24 -12.87 -46.33 -28.84
C ILE A 24 -13.23 -46.38 -27.35
N ILE A 25 -14.09 -45.47 -26.88
CA ILE A 25 -14.55 -45.45 -25.49
C ILE A 25 -15.32 -46.73 -25.17
N GLU A 26 -16.19 -47.20 -26.06
CA GLU A 26 -16.94 -48.44 -25.89
C GLU A 26 -16.00 -49.65 -25.80
N TYR A 27 -15.03 -49.77 -26.71
CA TYR A 27 -14.00 -50.81 -26.65
C TYR A 27 -13.24 -50.80 -25.32
N MET A 28 -12.74 -49.63 -24.91
CA MET A 28 -11.97 -49.47 -23.68
C MET A 28 -12.81 -49.81 -22.43
N THR A 29 -14.05 -49.31 -22.37
CA THR A 29 -14.92 -49.47 -21.20
C THR A 29 -15.48 -50.89 -21.08
N ASN A 30 -15.73 -51.59 -22.20
CA ASN A 30 -16.13 -53.00 -22.21
C ASN A 30 -15.05 -53.92 -21.63
N ILE A 31 -13.77 -53.64 -21.93
CA ILE A 31 -12.64 -54.41 -21.40
C ILE A 31 -12.35 -54.04 -19.94
N LEU A 32 -12.28 -52.74 -19.64
CA LEU A 32 -11.78 -52.25 -18.35
C LEU A 32 -12.85 -52.22 -17.24
N LYS A 33 -14.12 -52.07 -17.61
CA LYS A 33 -15.29 -51.97 -16.71
C LYS A 33 -15.13 -50.92 -15.59
N PRO A 34 -14.90 -49.64 -15.92
CA PRO A 34 -14.85 -48.58 -14.92
C PRO A 34 -16.24 -48.32 -14.30
N LEU A 35 -16.26 -47.82 -13.06
CA LEU A 35 -17.49 -47.34 -12.40
C LEU A 35 -17.99 -46.06 -13.05
N ARG A 36 -17.07 -45.12 -13.32
CA ARG A 36 -17.36 -43.89 -14.07
C ARG A 36 -16.29 -43.64 -15.11
N PHE A 37 -16.68 -43.08 -16.24
CA PHE A 37 -15.76 -42.58 -17.24
C PHE A 37 -16.26 -41.29 -17.87
N ALA A 38 -15.32 -40.49 -18.35
CA ALA A 38 -15.56 -39.35 -19.22
C ALA A 38 -14.38 -39.23 -20.19
N GLY A 39 -14.65 -39.08 -21.48
CA GLY A 39 -13.61 -38.95 -22.49
C GLY A 39 -13.97 -38.01 -23.63
N ILE A 40 -12.93 -37.46 -24.25
CA ILE A 40 -13.01 -36.45 -25.30
C ILE A 40 -11.85 -36.62 -26.28
N LEU A 41 -12.07 -36.21 -27.52
CA LEU A 41 -11.05 -36.08 -28.54
C LEU A 41 -10.46 -34.66 -28.48
N HIS A 42 -9.14 -34.57 -28.31
CA HIS A 42 -8.39 -33.34 -28.46
C HIS A 42 -7.79 -33.29 -29.86
N ASP A 43 -8.34 -32.43 -30.73
CA ASP A 43 -7.94 -32.24 -32.12
C ASP A 43 -7.55 -30.79 -32.45
N LYS A 44 -7.59 -29.89 -31.46
CA LYS A 44 -7.35 -28.43 -31.60
C LYS A 44 -6.22 -27.94 -30.70
N ASP A 45 -5.46 -28.85 -30.10
CA ASP A 45 -4.37 -28.53 -29.19
C ASP A 45 -3.15 -27.99 -29.97
N ILE A 46 -2.57 -26.88 -29.50
CA ILE A 46 -1.39 -26.25 -30.09
C ILE A 46 -0.16 -26.59 -29.23
N GLY A 47 0.88 -27.12 -29.87
CA GLY A 47 2.16 -27.45 -29.24
C GLY A 47 2.99 -26.22 -28.91
N GLN A 48 4.08 -26.42 -28.15
CA GLN A 48 4.99 -25.32 -27.78
C GLN A 48 5.71 -24.68 -28.97
N ASP A 49 5.78 -25.39 -30.09
CA ASP A 49 6.33 -24.97 -31.37
C ASP A 49 5.31 -24.22 -32.25
N GLY A 50 4.07 -24.05 -31.77
CA GLY A 50 2.98 -23.39 -32.49
C GLY A 50 2.26 -24.28 -33.50
N ASN A 51 2.64 -25.56 -33.62
CA ASN A 51 1.99 -26.51 -34.53
C ASN A 51 0.85 -27.26 -33.86
N LEU A 52 -0.08 -27.76 -34.67
CA LEU A 52 -1.19 -28.59 -34.18
C LEU A 52 -0.66 -29.93 -33.65
N VAL A 53 -1.03 -30.29 -32.43
CA VAL A 53 -0.75 -31.60 -31.85
C VAL A 53 -1.62 -32.65 -32.54
N ALA A 54 -1.04 -33.83 -32.79
CA ALA A 54 -1.78 -34.94 -33.39
C ALA A 54 -3.04 -35.28 -32.57
N PRO A 55 -4.20 -35.57 -33.22
CA PRO A 55 -5.44 -35.87 -32.52
C PRO A 55 -5.30 -37.04 -31.54
N HIS A 56 -5.65 -36.78 -30.29
CA HIS A 56 -5.48 -37.73 -29.20
C HIS A 56 -6.65 -37.71 -28.22
N ILE A 57 -6.88 -38.83 -27.56
CA ILE A 57 -8.01 -39.02 -26.66
C ILE A 57 -7.54 -38.84 -25.24
N HIS A 58 -8.28 -38.06 -24.45
CA HIS A 58 -8.19 -38.08 -23.00
C HIS A 58 -9.40 -38.85 -22.45
N LEU A 59 -9.15 -39.86 -21.62
CA LEU A 59 -10.19 -40.68 -21.02
C LEU A 59 -9.93 -40.85 -19.52
N VAL A 60 -10.76 -40.20 -18.70
CA VAL A 60 -10.74 -40.37 -17.25
C VAL A 60 -11.50 -41.65 -16.91
N LEU A 61 -10.83 -42.56 -16.20
CA LEU A 61 -11.37 -43.83 -15.73
C LEU A 61 -11.37 -43.86 -14.20
N GLN A 62 -12.54 -44.03 -13.61
CA GLN A 62 -12.71 -44.20 -12.18
C GLN A 62 -13.21 -45.61 -11.86
N PHE A 63 -12.48 -46.31 -11.00
CA PHE A 63 -12.78 -47.68 -10.57
C PHE A 63 -13.27 -47.73 -9.13
N GLU A 64 -14.13 -48.70 -8.83
CA GLU A 64 -14.59 -48.97 -7.47
C GLU A 64 -13.41 -49.28 -6.53
N SER A 65 -12.44 -50.07 -6.99
CA SER A 65 -11.21 -50.40 -6.25
C SER A 65 -9.96 -50.12 -7.08
N ALA A 66 -8.82 -49.88 -6.42
CA ALA A 66 -7.58 -49.52 -7.09
C ALA A 66 -7.11 -50.64 -8.06
N ARG A 67 -6.84 -50.27 -9.32
CA ARG A 67 -6.41 -51.19 -10.39
C ARG A 67 -4.94 -50.98 -10.71
N SER A 68 -4.24 -52.05 -11.09
CA SER A 68 -2.85 -51.99 -11.55
C SER A 68 -2.77 -51.45 -12.97
N LEU A 69 -1.99 -50.37 -13.18
CA LEU A 69 -1.79 -49.78 -14.50
C LEU A 69 -1.20 -50.80 -15.48
N ASN A 70 -0.24 -51.63 -15.02
CA ASN A 70 0.35 -52.71 -15.82
C ASN A 70 -0.69 -53.73 -16.28
N ASN A 71 -1.69 -54.02 -15.45
CA ASN A 71 -2.75 -54.95 -15.84
C ASN A 71 -3.72 -54.31 -16.83
N LEU A 72 -4.05 -53.03 -16.65
CA LEU A 72 -4.91 -52.29 -17.57
C LEU A 72 -4.28 -52.23 -18.97
N ALA A 73 -3.00 -51.86 -19.06
CA ALA A 73 -2.24 -51.83 -20.31
C ALA A 73 -2.23 -53.19 -21.03
N LYS A 74 -2.01 -54.29 -20.28
CA LYS A 74 -2.07 -55.66 -20.83
C LYS A 74 -3.45 -56.01 -21.37
N LEU A 75 -4.52 -55.66 -20.66
CA LEU A 75 -5.90 -55.97 -21.07
C LEU A 75 -6.30 -55.23 -22.35
N THR A 76 -5.86 -53.99 -22.51
CA THR A 76 -6.21 -53.16 -23.69
C THR A 76 -5.21 -53.29 -24.84
N LYS A 77 -4.09 -54.02 -24.63
CA LYS A 77 -2.94 -54.09 -25.55
C LYS A 77 -2.37 -52.71 -25.88
N GLN A 78 -2.48 -51.76 -24.97
CA GLN A 78 -1.92 -50.41 -25.11
C GLN A 78 -0.61 -50.29 -24.32
N PRO A 79 0.31 -49.40 -24.72
CA PRO A 79 1.52 -49.11 -23.96
C PRO A 79 1.18 -48.64 -22.53
N ILE A 80 2.02 -49.01 -21.56
CA ILE A 80 1.82 -48.62 -20.16
C ILE A 80 1.88 -47.10 -19.96
N GLN A 81 2.65 -46.40 -20.79
CA GLN A 81 2.83 -44.95 -20.76
C GLN A 81 1.54 -44.19 -21.05
N CYS A 82 0.58 -44.82 -21.73
CA CYS A 82 -0.73 -44.22 -21.99
C CYS A 82 -1.62 -44.18 -20.75
N PHE A 83 -1.24 -44.85 -19.66
CA PHE A 83 -2.02 -44.88 -18.42
C PHE A 83 -1.29 -44.15 -17.31
N GLU A 84 -1.89 -43.07 -16.82
CA GLU A 84 -1.35 -42.24 -15.76
C GLU A 84 -2.24 -42.27 -14.52
N GLN A 85 -1.62 -42.38 -13.34
CA GLN A 85 -2.35 -42.24 -12.09
C GLN A 85 -2.75 -40.77 -11.89
N TRP A 86 -4.04 -40.49 -11.74
CA TRP A 86 -4.48 -39.17 -11.32
C TRP A 86 -4.31 -39.01 -9.80
N ARG A 87 -3.43 -38.10 -9.39
CA ARG A 87 -3.10 -37.87 -7.97
C ARG A 87 -3.91 -36.75 -7.31
N GLY A 88 -4.63 -35.95 -8.10
CA GLY A 88 -5.48 -34.86 -7.62
C GLY A 88 -6.93 -35.27 -7.38
N SER A 89 -7.78 -34.27 -7.10
CA SER A 89 -9.24 -34.47 -7.10
C SER A 89 -9.70 -34.97 -8.46
N VAL A 90 -10.60 -35.97 -8.48
CA VAL A 90 -11.18 -36.48 -9.72
C VAL A 90 -11.98 -35.39 -10.46
N ASN A 91 -12.55 -34.44 -9.72
CA ASN A 91 -13.23 -33.27 -10.30
C ASN A 91 -12.27 -32.42 -11.15
N ASN A 92 -11.01 -32.29 -10.73
CA ASN A 92 -10.01 -31.59 -11.54
C ASN A 92 -9.67 -32.37 -12.80
N ALA A 93 -9.71 -33.72 -12.76
CA ALA A 93 -9.52 -34.54 -13.96
C ALA A 93 -10.65 -34.31 -14.97
N TYR A 94 -11.89 -34.20 -14.48
CA TYR A 94 -13.05 -33.89 -15.31
C TYR A 94 -12.94 -32.47 -15.90
N SER A 95 -12.68 -31.43 -15.09
CA SER A 95 -12.47 -30.07 -15.63
C SER A 95 -11.30 -29.99 -16.63
N TYR A 96 -10.26 -30.81 -16.45
CA TYR A 96 -9.11 -30.87 -17.35
C TYR A 96 -9.47 -31.32 -18.77
N LEU A 97 -10.46 -32.21 -18.94
CA LEU A 97 -10.90 -32.71 -20.26
C LEU A 97 -11.35 -31.59 -21.20
N VAL A 98 -11.85 -30.48 -20.66
CA VAL A 98 -12.33 -29.35 -21.47
C VAL A 98 -11.42 -28.12 -21.35
N HIS A 99 -10.27 -28.27 -20.68
CA HIS A 99 -9.34 -27.21 -20.32
C HIS A 99 -9.91 -26.09 -19.42
N HIS A 100 -11.08 -26.29 -18.78
CA HIS A 100 -11.73 -25.37 -17.84
C HIS A 100 -11.05 -25.35 -16.44
N THR A 101 -9.73 -25.23 -16.41
CA THR A 101 -8.94 -25.06 -15.16
C THR A 101 -8.11 -23.80 -15.27
N GLU A 102 -7.91 -23.06 -14.17
CA GLU A 102 -7.11 -21.81 -14.16
C GLU A 102 -5.72 -21.96 -14.81
N SER A 103 -5.09 -23.14 -14.69
CA SER A 103 -3.76 -23.42 -15.26
C SER A 103 -3.74 -23.69 -16.77
N ASN A 104 -4.89 -23.72 -17.45
CA ASN A 104 -5.01 -24.07 -18.88
C ASN A 104 -5.79 -23.01 -19.68
N GLN A 105 -5.94 -21.77 -19.18
CA GLN A 105 -6.67 -20.70 -19.89
C GLN A 105 -6.10 -20.38 -21.27
N ASP A 106 -4.79 -20.58 -21.46
CA ASP A 106 -4.09 -20.36 -22.73
C ASP A 106 -4.27 -21.52 -23.74
N LYS A 107 -4.87 -22.64 -23.33
CA LYS A 107 -5.17 -23.78 -24.21
C LYS A 107 -6.57 -23.64 -24.80
N TYR A 108 -6.77 -24.27 -25.96
CA TYR A 108 -8.09 -24.33 -26.60
C TYR A 108 -9.11 -24.94 -25.64
N GLN A 109 -10.21 -24.21 -25.40
CA GLN A 109 -11.29 -24.65 -24.51
C GLN A 109 -12.31 -25.46 -25.31
N TYR A 110 -12.47 -26.74 -24.99
CA TYR A 110 -13.43 -27.60 -25.67
C TYR A 110 -14.82 -27.44 -25.08
N SER A 111 -15.86 -27.65 -25.89
CA SER A 111 -17.22 -27.63 -25.38
C SER A 111 -17.45 -28.83 -24.46
N PRO A 112 -18.03 -28.65 -23.26
CA PRO A 112 -18.45 -29.76 -22.41
C PRO A 112 -19.40 -30.77 -23.07
N LYS A 113 -20.08 -30.37 -24.14
CA LYS A 113 -20.96 -31.25 -24.93
C LYS A 113 -20.20 -32.24 -25.81
N GLU A 114 -18.90 -32.02 -26.03
CA GLU A 114 -18.01 -32.92 -26.79
C GLU A 114 -17.55 -34.11 -25.93
N VAL A 115 -17.82 -34.09 -24.62
CA VAL A 115 -17.44 -35.17 -23.69
C VAL A 115 -18.47 -36.29 -23.68
N ILE A 116 -18.01 -37.52 -23.88
CA ILE A 116 -18.80 -38.74 -23.72
C ILE A 116 -18.56 -39.29 -22.31
N ALA A 117 -19.62 -39.39 -21.50
CA ALA A 117 -19.56 -39.87 -20.12
C ALA A 117 -20.75 -40.78 -19.77
N ASN A 118 -20.59 -41.63 -18.76
CA ASN A 118 -21.68 -42.46 -18.22
C ASN A 118 -22.42 -41.84 -17.02
N PHE A 119 -22.27 -40.53 -16.81
CA PHE A 119 -22.94 -39.74 -15.78
C PHE A 119 -23.23 -38.34 -16.32
N ASP A 120 -24.03 -37.55 -15.59
CA ASP A 120 -24.33 -36.16 -15.98
C ASP A 120 -23.11 -35.25 -15.81
N TYR A 121 -22.32 -35.16 -16.88
CA TYR A 121 -21.07 -34.42 -16.92
C TYR A 121 -21.28 -32.90 -16.88
N LEU A 122 -22.34 -32.41 -17.53
CA LEU A 122 -22.66 -30.98 -17.56
C LEU A 122 -23.05 -30.48 -16.16
N LEU A 123 -23.90 -31.22 -15.45
CA LEU A 123 -24.28 -30.89 -14.07
C LEU A 123 -23.07 -30.95 -13.12
N LEU A 124 -22.15 -31.90 -13.33
CA LEU A 124 -20.94 -32.01 -12.52
C LEU A 124 -20.05 -30.78 -12.67
N LEU A 125 -19.78 -30.33 -13.90
CA LEU A 125 -18.94 -29.15 -14.14
C LEU A 125 -19.55 -27.87 -13.55
N ASP A 126 -20.85 -27.65 -13.75
CA ASP A 126 -21.59 -26.53 -13.18
C ASP A 126 -21.56 -26.55 -11.62
N THR A 127 -21.63 -27.74 -11.02
CA THR A 127 -21.50 -27.90 -9.56
C THR A 127 -20.07 -27.61 -9.07
N ILE A 128 -19.04 -28.00 -9.83
CA ILE A 128 -17.64 -27.71 -9.49
C ILE A 128 -17.41 -26.20 -9.52
N GLU A 129 -17.84 -25.52 -10.58
CA GLU A 129 -17.69 -24.08 -10.76
C GLU A 129 -18.35 -23.28 -9.62
N ARG A 130 -19.63 -23.56 -9.31
CA ARG A 130 -20.35 -22.86 -8.23
C ARG A 130 -19.73 -23.06 -6.84
N ASN A 131 -19.17 -24.24 -6.57
CA ASN A 131 -18.54 -24.54 -5.28
C ASN A 131 -17.17 -23.88 -5.13
N VAL A 132 -16.44 -23.69 -6.23
CA VAL A 132 -15.17 -22.96 -6.23
C VAL A 132 -15.41 -21.48 -5.94
N THR A 133 -16.35 -20.83 -6.66
CA THR A 133 -16.68 -19.41 -6.47
C THR A 133 -17.17 -19.09 -5.05
N LYS A 134 -18.07 -19.91 -4.50
CA LYS A 134 -18.58 -19.73 -3.12
C LYS A 134 -17.50 -19.87 -2.04
N ARG A 135 -16.54 -20.79 -2.21
CA ARG A 135 -15.45 -20.96 -1.23
C ARG A 135 -14.49 -19.77 -1.22
N TYR A 136 -14.21 -19.18 -2.37
CA TYR A 136 -13.33 -18.00 -2.46
C TYR A 136 -13.98 -16.75 -1.86
N GLU A 137 -15.27 -16.49 -2.15
CA GLU A 137 -15.97 -15.31 -1.61
C GLU A 137 -16.15 -15.33 -0.08
N ILE A 138 -16.49 -16.51 0.48
CA ILE A 138 -16.65 -16.68 1.93
C ILE A 138 -15.31 -16.51 2.65
N ASN A 139 -14.21 -17.01 2.06
CA ASN A 139 -12.88 -16.89 2.66
C ASN A 139 -12.34 -15.45 2.60
N ASP A 140 -12.47 -14.78 1.45
CA ASP A 140 -12.03 -13.38 1.29
C ASP A 140 -12.72 -12.44 2.30
N THR A 141 -14.03 -12.60 2.50
CA THR A 141 -14.80 -11.73 3.39
C THR A 141 -14.35 -11.89 4.85
N MET A 142 -14.20 -13.13 5.32
CA MET A 142 -13.71 -13.38 6.69
C MET A 142 -12.26 -12.89 6.89
N ILE A 143 -11.39 -13.05 5.89
CA ILE A 143 -10.01 -12.54 5.97
C ILE A 143 -10.02 -11.02 6.08
N ILE A 144 -10.80 -10.34 5.24
CA ILE A 144 -10.89 -8.88 5.24
C ILE A 144 -11.46 -8.37 6.57
N ASP A 145 -12.57 -8.94 7.05
CA ASP A 145 -13.21 -8.48 8.29
C ASP A 145 -12.29 -8.65 9.50
N ASN A 146 -11.60 -9.79 9.64
CA ASN A 146 -10.61 -10.00 10.70
C ASN A 146 -9.47 -8.96 10.65
N LEU A 147 -8.99 -8.60 9.46
CA LEU A 147 -7.94 -7.58 9.31
C LEU A 147 -8.46 -6.19 9.66
N LEU A 148 -9.72 -5.87 9.34
CA LEU A 148 -10.34 -4.60 9.73
C LEU A 148 -10.51 -4.48 11.25
N ASP A 149 -10.90 -5.55 11.94
CA ASP A 149 -11.01 -5.54 13.40
C ASP A 149 -9.63 -5.34 14.07
N LEU A 150 -8.61 -6.07 13.59
CA LEU A 150 -7.23 -5.89 14.06
C LEU A 150 -6.69 -4.48 13.78
N LEU A 151 -7.09 -3.86 12.66
CA LEU A 151 -6.75 -2.47 12.35
C LEU A 151 -7.39 -1.52 13.35
N TYR A 152 -8.67 -1.74 13.67
CA TYR A 152 -9.48 -0.91 14.56
C TYR A 152 -8.93 -0.92 15.99
N THR A 153 -8.59 -2.11 16.52
CA THR A 153 -7.99 -2.27 17.85
C THR A 153 -6.51 -1.85 17.91
N GLY A 154 -5.87 -1.74 16.75
CA GLY A 154 -4.50 -1.30 16.60
C GLY A 154 -3.43 -2.38 16.75
N ASN A 155 -3.84 -3.64 16.61
CA ASN A 155 -2.92 -4.79 16.57
C ASN A 155 -2.14 -4.89 15.25
N ILE A 156 -2.61 -4.22 14.18
CA ILE A 156 -1.90 -4.10 12.90
C ILE A 156 -1.99 -2.68 12.34
N THR A 157 -1.04 -2.35 11.47
CA THR A 157 -0.97 -1.09 10.71
C THR A 157 -1.59 -1.23 9.31
N LYS A 158 -1.92 -0.10 8.68
CA LYS A 158 -2.42 -0.07 7.30
C LYS A 158 -1.42 -0.71 6.32
N SER A 159 -0.12 -0.47 6.49
CA SER A 159 0.93 -1.05 5.63
C SER A 159 1.01 -2.57 5.78
N GLU A 160 0.87 -3.10 6.99
CA GLU A 160 0.84 -4.55 7.22
C GLU A 160 -0.38 -5.23 6.57
N ILE A 161 -1.53 -4.55 6.50
CA ILE A 161 -2.70 -5.06 5.77
C ILE A 161 -2.42 -5.10 4.27
N GLU A 162 -1.84 -4.04 3.72
CA GLU A 162 -1.49 -3.96 2.29
C GLU A 162 -0.48 -5.04 1.88
N GLN A 163 0.41 -5.46 2.78
CA GLN A 163 1.34 -6.57 2.55
C GLN A 163 0.69 -7.95 2.67
N ARG A 164 -0.38 -8.09 3.46
CA ARG A 164 -1.07 -9.37 3.71
C ARG A 164 -2.16 -9.68 2.68
N LEU A 165 -2.78 -8.64 2.11
CA LEU A 165 -3.84 -8.80 1.12
C LEU A 165 -3.27 -9.03 -0.29
N THR A 166 -3.93 -9.91 -1.05
CA THR A 166 -3.71 -9.97 -2.50
C THR A 166 -4.29 -8.72 -3.17
N GLY A 167 -3.86 -8.41 -4.40
CA GLY A 167 -4.36 -7.24 -5.13
C GLY A 167 -5.89 -7.22 -5.31
N SER A 168 -6.52 -8.39 -5.51
CA SER A 168 -7.98 -8.51 -5.63
C SER A 168 -8.69 -8.28 -4.29
N GLN A 169 -8.15 -8.80 -3.19
CA GLN A 169 -8.68 -8.56 -1.85
C GLN A 169 -8.51 -7.09 -1.44
N TYR A 170 -7.36 -6.49 -1.73
CA TYR A 170 -7.11 -5.07 -1.48
C TYR A 170 -8.09 -4.19 -2.26
N ALA A 171 -8.31 -4.46 -3.56
CA ALA A 171 -9.27 -3.70 -4.36
C ALA A 171 -10.70 -3.75 -3.76
N LYS A 172 -11.12 -4.90 -3.23
CA LYS A 172 -12.41 -5.07 -2.53
C LYS A 172 -12.46 -4.34 -1.19
N ALA A 173 -11.34 -4.29 -0.46
CA ALA A 173 -11.28 -3.80 0.92
C ALA A 173 -10.83 -2.33 1.07
N ARG A 174 -10.23 -1.71 0.04
CA ARG A 174 -9.54 -0.41 0.11
C ARG A 174 -10.33 0.68 0.84
N GLN A 175 -11.60 0.86 0.48
CA GLN A 175 -12.44 1.88 1.11
C GLN A 175 -12.76 1.56 2.58
N LYS A 176 -12.97 0.28 2.91
CA LYS A 176 -13.21 -0.17 4.29
C LYS A 176 -11.96 0.06 5.15
N ILE A 177 -10.78 -0.30 4.63
CA ILE A 177 -9.48 -0.07 5.30
C ILE A 177 -9.32 1.42 5.63
N GLU A 178 -9.55 2.30 4.65
CA GLU A 178 -9.44 3.74 4.87
C GLU A 178 -10.42 4.25 5.93
N THR A 179 -11.67 3.80 5.85
CA THR A 179 -12.73 4.21 6.79
C THR A 179 -12.39 3.80 8.23
N VAL A 180 -11.98 2.54 8.43
CA VAL A 180 -11.61 2.02 9.75
C VAL A 180 -10.33 2.69 10.28
N TYR A 181 -9.35 2.91 9.40
CA TYR A 181 -8.12 3.61 9.73
C TYR A 181 -8.41 5.02 10.26
N LEU A 182 -9.16 5.83 9.50
CA LEU A 182 -9.54 7.18 9.92
C LEU A 182 -10.34 7.16 11.23
N LYS A 183 -11.26 6.21 11.40
CA LYS A 183 -12.05 6.10 12.63
C LYS A 183 -11.17 5.79 13.86
N ARG A 184 -10.15 4.95 13.69
CA ARG A 184 -9.16 4.70 14.73
C ARG A 184 -8.36 5.97 15.05
N LEU A 185 -7.89 6.69 14.04
CA LEU A 185 -7.17 7.95 14.25
C LEU A 185 -8.01 8.95 15.05
N GLU A 186 -9.30 9.11 14.71
CA GLU A 186 -10.25 9.94 15.46
C GLU A 186 -10.37 9.52 16.94
N THR A 187 -10.45 8.21 17.18
CA THR A 187 -10.62 7.65 18.53
C THR A 187 -9.36 7.86 19.38
N GLN A 188 -8.18 7.57 18.83
CA GLN A 188 -6.90 7.84 19.49
C GLN A 188 -6.73 9.32 19.79
N ALA A 189 -7.10 10.16 18.83
CA ALA A 189 -7.09 11.60 18.95
C ALA A 189 -7.98 12.12 20.09
N GLU A 190 -9.17 11.56 20.25
CA GLU A 190 -10.07 11.93 21.34
C GLU A 190 -9.54 11.51 22.72
N LEU A 191 -9.02 10.29 22.84
CA LEU A 191 -8.41 9.81 24.09
C LEU A 191 -7.22 10.68 24.50
N TRP A 192 -6.31 10.97 23.56
CA TRP A 192 -5.16 11.84 23.80
C TRP A 192 -5.59 13.24 24.29
N ARG A 193 -6.58 13.85 23.64
CA ARG A 193 -7.12 15.16 24.05
C ARG A 193 -7.64 15.14 25.49
N GLN A 194 -8.41 14.11 25.85
CA GLN A 194 -8.94 13.97 27.20
C GLN A 194 -7.82 13.89 28.25
N GLU A 195 -6.75 13.16 27.94
CA GLU A 195 -5.56 13.09 28.81
C GLU A 195 -4.86 14.44 28.96
N MET A 196 -4.67 15.19 27.87
CA MET A 196 -4.01 16.50 27.91
C MET A 196 -4.79 17.53 28.72
N ILE A 197 -6.12 17.56 28.56
CA ILE A 197 -7.01 18.40 29.38
C ILE A 197 -6.89 18.04 30.86
N ALA A 198 -6.93 16.74 31.17
CA ALA A 198 -6.81 16.28 32.55
C ALA A 198 -5.46 16.67 33.18
N LYS A 199 -4.40 16.73 32.38
CA LYS A 199 -3.05 17.16 32.80
C LYS A 199 -2.86 18.68 32.77
N ASN A 200 -3.82 19.45 32.26
CA ASN A 200 -3.70 20.90 32.01
C ASN A 200 -2.46 21.25 31.16
N GLU A 201 -2.12 20.37 30.21
CA GLU A 201 -1.02 20.56 29.27
C GLU A 201 -1.41 21.58 28.20
N ILE A 202 -0.50 22.51 27.89
CA ILE A 202 -0.72 23.56 26.89
C ILE A 202 0.12 23.33 25.64
N VAL A 203 -0.39 23.77 24.50
CA VAL A 203 0.36 23.72 23.23
C VAL A 203 1.59 24.63 23.32
N THR A 204 2.76 24.09 23.01
CA THR A 204 4.03 24.80 22.96
C THR A 204 4.37 25.17 21.52
N ILE A 205 4.67 26.44 21.26
CA ILE A 205 4.95 26.94 19.92
C ILE A 205 6.28 27.69 19.90
N ILE A 206 7.24 27.14 19.15
CA ILE A 206 8.59 27.66 19.00
C ILE A 206 8.73 28.24 17.59
N TRP A 207 8.98 29.54 17.48
CA TRP A 207 9.20 30.22 16.20
C TRP A 207 10.68 30.54 15.99
N LEU A 208 11.32 29.81 15.08
CA LEU A 208 12.70 30.02 14.67
C LEU A 208 12.73 30.81 13.36
N PHE A 209 13.26 32.02 13.39
CA PHE A 209 13.35 32.86 12.18
C PHE A 209 14.75 33.37 11.88
N GLY A 210 14.97 33.88 10.68
CA GLY A 210 16.24 34.46 10.27
C GLY A 210 16.64 34.11 8.83
N LYS A 211 17.79 34.63 8.41
CA LYS A 211 18.30 34.49 7.03
C LYS A 211 18.43 33.02 6.61
N ALA A 212 18.39 32.76 5.30
CA ALA A 212 18.69 31.44 4.75
C ALA A 212 20.12 31.01 5.14
N GLY A 213 20.35 29.69 5.25
CA GLY A 213 21.68 29.14 5.60
C GLY A 213 22.11 29.26 7.07
N THR A 214 21.30 29.83 7.97
CA THR A 214 21.71 29.96 9.40
C THR A 214 21.48 28.70 10.25
N GLY A 215 20.93 27.63 9.66
CA GLY A 215 20.71 26.34 10.34
C GLY A 215 19.35 26.17 11.03
N LYS A 216 18.34 26.99 10.72
CA LYS A 216 16.99 26.93 11.34
C LYS A 216 16.36 25.54 11.35
N THR A 217 16.24 24.90 10.19
CA THR A 217 15.65 23.55 10.06
C THR A 217 16.40 22.51 10.87
N ARG A 218 17.74 22.62 10.92
CA ARG A 218 18.54 21.70 11.72
C ARG A 218 18.35 21.93 13.22
N LEU A 219 18.22 23.19 13.64
CA LEU A 219 17.89 23.53 15.02
C LEU A 219 16.50 23.03 15.40
N ALA A 220 15.54 23.16 14.48
CA ALA A 220 14.19 22.65 14.68
C ALA A 220 14.17 21.13 14.88
N ARG A 221 14.90 20.37 14.06
CA ARG A 221 15.06 18.91 14.24
C ARG A 221 15.70 18.57 15.58
N GLN A 222 16.79 19.25 15.94
CA GLN A 222 17.45 19.03 17.23
C GLN A 222 16.50 19.30 18.39
N TYR A 223 15.67 20.34 18.32
CA TYR A 223 14.66 20.63 19.35
C TYR A 223 13.54 19.59 19.36
N ALA A 224 13.04 19.16 18.19
CA ALA A 224 12.02 18.12 18.10
C ALA A 224 12.48 16.82 18.77
N GLU A 225 13.71 16.38 18.48
CA GLU A 225 14.32 15.18 19.05
C GLU A 225 14.46 15.22 20.59
N GLN A 226 14.49 16.41 21.21
CA GLN A 226 14.49 16.52 22.68
C GLN A 226 13.11 16.26 23.29
N TYR A 227 12.04 16.43 22.52
CA TYR A 227 10.67 16.17 22.97
C TYR A 227 10.23 14.75 22.60
N ASP A 228 10.39 14.37 21.33
CA ASP A 228 10.06 13.05 20.83
C ASP A 228 10.92 12.75 19.59
N LEU A 229 11.46 11.53 19.51
CA LEU A 229 12.15 11.05 18.31
C LEU A 229 11.17 10.83 17.14
N ASN A 230 9.90 10.61 17.44
CA ASN A 230 8.82 10.46 16.46
C ASN A 230 8.14 11.82 16.21
N TYR A 231 8.78 12.65 15.38
CA TYR A 231 8.25 13.96 14.98
C TYR A 231 7.95 14.01 13.48
N PHE A 232 6.98 14.84 13.11
CA PHE A 232 6.59 15.07 11.72
C PHE A 232 7.21 16.37 11.19
N ILE A 233 7.67 16.38 9.93
CA ILE A 233 8.06 17.60 9.21
C ILE A 233 7.10 17.80 8.05
N THR A 234 6.54 19.00 7.91
CA THR A 234 5.69 19.32 6.75
C THR A 234 6.43 19.17 5.42
N GLY A 235 5.74 18.58 4.44
CA GLY A 235 6.27 18.33 3.10
C GLY A 235 5.95 19.43 2.09
N SER A 236 5.47 19.03 0.91
CA SER A 236 5.10 19.93 -0.19
C SER A 236 4.02 20.95 0.22
N ILE A 237 4.08 22.15 -0.36
CA ILE A 237 3.10 23.24 -0.14
C ILE A 237 1.67 22.80 -0.48
N ARG A 238 1.49 21.87 -1.43
CA ARG A 238 0.14 21.45 -1.88
C ARG A 238 -0.59 20.55 -0.88
N ASP A 239 0.15 19.72 -0.15
CA ASP A 239 -0.42 18.81 0.85
C ASP A 239 0.59 18.63 2.00
N PRO A 240 0.69 19.63 2.90
CA PRO A 240 1.74 19.67 3.92
C PRO A 240 1.68 18.52 4.92
N PHE A 241 0.52 17.88 5.08
CA PHE A 241 0.23 16.86 6.10
C PHE A 241 -0.10 15.48 5.53
N GLN A 242 0.16 15.24 4.23
CA GLN A 242 -0.14 13.97 3.58
C GLN A 242 0.36 12.74 4.36
N GLN A 243 1.61 12.82 4.83
CA GLN A 243 2.31 11.76 5.54
C GLN A 243 2.15 11.84 7.07
N TYR A 244 1.40 12.82 7.60
CA TYR A 244 1.16 12.95 9.03
C TYR A 244 0.45 11.72 9.58
N ASN A 245 0.93 11.22 10.71
CA ASN A 245 0.50 9.99 11.36
C ASN A 245 0.40 10.17 12.88
N LEU A 246 -0.32 11.22 13.30
CA LEU A 246 -0.63 11.52 14.71
C LEU A 246 0.59 11.87 15.57
N GLU A 247 1.70 12.30 14.97
CA GLU A 247 2.86 12.76 15.73
C GLU A 247 2.50 13.97 16.59
N HIS A 248 2.97 13.98 17.83
CA HIS A 248 2.68 15.04 18.81
C HIS A 248 3.63 16.24 18.67
N VAL A 249 4.74 16.06 17.94
CA VAL A 249 5.71 17.10 17.62
C VAL A 249 5.69 17.34 16.12
N ILE A 250 5.40 18.57 15.70
CA ILE A 250 5.32 18.97 14.30
C ILE A 250 6.31 20.10 14.02
N ILE A 251 7.13 19.90 12.99
CA ILE A 251 7.97 20.95 12.40
C ILE A 251 7.24 21.52 11.18
N LEU A 252 6.84 22.79 11.26
CA LEU A 252 6.38 23.57 10.10
C LEU A 252 7.61 24.20 9.44
N ASP A 253 8.22 23.47 8.53
CA ASP A 253 9.48 23.87 7.90
C ASP A 253 9.25 24.85 6.74
N GLU A 254 10.09 25.88 6.68
CA GLU A 254 10.00 26.99 5.72
C GLU A 254 8.61 27.63 5.62
N LEU A 255 7.98 27.89 6.76
CA LEU A 255 6.69 28.57 6.83
C LEU A 255 6.79 29.98 6.24
N ARG A 256 6.01 30.24 5.19
CA ARG A 256 5.91 31.51 4.48
C ARG A 256 4.46 32.02 4.46
N PRO A 257 4.26 33.35 4.38
CA PRO A 257 2.93 33.93 4.24
C PRO A 257 2.14 33.29 3.10
N HIS A 258 0.83 33.10 3.30
CA HIS A 258 -0.13 32.50 2.35
C HIS A 258 0.04 31.00 2.06
N GLN A 259 0.92 30.27 2.77
CA GLN A 259 0.92 28.80 2.72
C GLN A 259 -0.29 28.20 3.46
N PHE A 260 -0.72 28.85 4.54
CA PHE A 260 -1.95 28.53 5.26
C PHE A 260 -2.82 29.78 5.35
N ASP A 261 -4.14 29.59 5.40
CA ASP A 261 -5.03 30.66 5.81
C ASP A 261 -4.77 31.04 7.27
N TYR A 262 -4.81 32.34 7.58
CA TYR A 262 -4.45 32.85 8.90
C TYR A 262 -5.34 32.27 10.01
N SER A 263 -6.64 32.13 9.75
CA SER A 263 -7.59 31.50 10.67
C SER A 263 -7.22 30.06 11.00
N ASP A 264 -6.71 29.30 10.03
CA ASP A 264 -6.35 27.90 10.22
C ASP A 264 -5.04 27.78 10.98
N LEU A 265 -4.07 28.64 10.69
CA LEU A 265 -2.85 28.76 11.49
C LEU A 265 -3.17 29.06 12.96
N LEU A 266 -4.10 29.99 13.21
CA LEU A 266 -4.54 30.33 14.56
C LEU A 266 -5.24 29.17 15.28
N LYS A 267 -6.04 28.36 14.56
CA LYS A 267 -6.68 27.15 15.11
C LYS A 267 -5.67 26.07 15.45
N MET A 268 -4.67 25.84 14.60
CA MET A 268 -3.57 24.90 14.87
C MET A 268 -2.78 25.32 16.12
N PHE A 269 -2.59 26.61 16.31
CA PHE A 269 -1.81 27.18 17.40
C PHE A 269 -2.63 27.51 18.65
N ASP A 270 -3.88 27.07 18.71
CA ASP A 270 -4.76 27.46 19.81
C ASP A 270 -4.53 26.57 21.05
N PRO A 271 -4.01 27.14 22.16
CA PRO A 271 -3.65 26.38 23.35
C PRO A 271 -4.84 25.76 24.09
N TYR A 272 -6.08 26.18 23.79
CA TYR A 272 -7.29 25.73 24.49
C TYR A 272 -8.24 24.90 23.63
N ASN A 273 -7.88 24.61 22.38
CA ASN A 273 -8.86 24.20 21.39
C ASN A 273 -8.94 22.69 21.22
N VAL A 274 -9.41 22.06 22.29
CA VAL A 274 -9.90 20.67 22.31
C VAL A 274 -10.96 20.42 21.22
N LYS A 275 -11.69 21.47 20.77
CA LYS A 275 -12.81 21.37 19.83
C LYS A 275 -12.56 21.90 18.41
N ALA A 276 -11.64 22.84 18.15
CA ALA A 276 -11.50 23.43 16.80
C ALA A 276 -10.88 22.49 15.76
N MET A 277 -10.23 21.40 16.17
CA MET A 277 -9.82 20.36 15.24
C MET A 277 -11.01 19.64 14.59
N ALA A 278 -12.21 19.73 15.16
CA ALA A 278 -13.44 19.22 14.53
C ALA A 278 -13.83 19.99 13.25
N SER A 279 -13.20 21.14 12.96
CA SER A 279 -13.38 21.89 11.72
C SER A 279 -12.24 21.72 10.71
N SER A 280 -11.18 20.96 11.02
CA SER A 280 -10.07 20.76 10.08
C SER A 280 -10.40 19.67 9.05
N ARG A 281 -11.52 19.80 8.33
CA ARG A 281 -11.75 19.02 7.09
C ARG A 281 -10.72 19.35 6.00
N TYR A 282 -9.80 20.28 6.25
CA TYR A 282 -8.67 20.62 5.38
C TYR A 282 -7.57 19.57 5.38
N PHE A 283 -7.45 18.79 6.45
CA PHE A 283 -6.51 17.69 6.56
C PHE A 283 -7.38 16.50 6.95
N ASP A 284 -7.56 15.51 6.07
CA ASP A 284 -8.45 14.37 6.29
C ASP A 284 -8.16 13.55 7.58
N LYS A 285 -7.19 13.99 8.40
CA LYS A 285 -6.68 13.38 9.64
C LYS A 285 -6.69 14.38 10.81
N PRO A 286 -6.95 13.94 12.04
CA PRO A 286 -6.91 14.80 13.23
C PRO A 286 -5.46 15.18 13.60
N LEU A 287 -5.15 16.48 13.70
CA LEU A 287 -3.84 17.03 14.12
C LEU A 287 -3.62 17.02 15.66
N LEU A 288 -2.86 16.07 16.20
CA LEU A 288 -2.61 15.93 17.65
C LEU A 288 -1.34 16.61 18.17
N ALA A 289 -0.80 17.59 17.44
CA ALA A 289 0.41 18.26 17.87
C ALA A 289 0.18 19.08 19.14
N ASN A 290 1.03 18.82 20.12
CA ASN A 290 1.15 19.62 21.33
C ASN A 290 2.38 20.53 21.25
N ILE A 291 3.31 20.23 20.35
CA ILE A 291 4.52 21.01 20.12
C ILE A 291 4.62 21.34 18.63
N TYR A 292 4.67 22.64 18.34
CA TYR A 292 4.93 23.17 17.01
C TYR A 292 6.29 23.86 16.99
N ILE A 293 7.16 23.46 16.07
CA ILE A 293 8.43 24.12 15.81
C ILE A 293 8.41 24.68 14.39
N ILE A 294 8.41 25.99 14.29
CA ILE A 294 8.24 26.71 13.03
C ILE A 294 9.60 27.21 12.59
N THR A 295 9.95 27.01 11.32
CA THR A 295 11.08 27.70 10.71
C THR A 295 10.57 28.67 9.66
N SER A 296 11.01 29.93 9.71
CA SER A 296 10.56 30.94 8.76
C SER A 296 11.68 31.90 8.38
N PRO A 297 11.71 32.47 7.16
CA PRO A 297 12.54 33.63 6.88
C PRO A 297 12.01 34.91 7.56
N TYR A 298 10.75 34.93 8.03
CA TYR A 298 10.10 36.09 8.61
C TYR A 298 10.03 35.99 10.13
N SER A 299 10.24 37.12 10.82
CA SER A 299 9.80 37.26 12.21
C SER A 299 8.27 37.11 12.27
N PRO A 300 7.70 36.72 13.41
CA PRO A 300 6.25 36.59 13.56
C PRO A 300 5.48 37.85 13.12
N TYR A 301 5.97 39.03 13.48
CA TYR A 301 5.36 40.30 13.11
C TYR A 301 5.44 40.56 11.60
N ASN A 302 6.63 40.37 10.99
CA ASN A 302 6.79 40.55 9.55
C ASN A 302 5.95 39.54 8.76
N PHE A 303 5.81 38.31 9.27
CA PHE A 303 4.95 37.29 8.69
C PHE A 303 3.49 37.75 8.63
N PHE A 304 2.98 38.32 9.73
CA PHE A 304 1.64 38.91 9.77
C PHE A 304 1.50 40.09 8.80
N LEU A 305 2.47 41.00 8.76
CA LEU A 305 2.43 42.14 7.84
C LEU A 305 2.31 41.68 6.39
N GLU A 306 3.11 40.69 5.96
CA GLU A 306 3.02 40.13 4.62
C GLU A 306 1.66 39.50 4.32
N LEU A 307 1.03 38.80 5.28
CA LEU A 307 -0.32 38.25 5.11
C LEU A 307 -1.37 39.33 4.81
N THR A 308 -1.25 40.49 5.44
CA THR A 308 -2.24 41.59 5.32
C THR A 308 -2.07 42.44 4.06
N LYS A 309 -0.88 42.49 3.45
CA LYS A 309 -0.60 43.33 2.26
C LYS A 309 -1.51 43.05 1.07
N LYS A 310 -2.03 41.82 0.92
CA LYS A 310 -2.83 41.40 -0.25
C LYS A 310 -4.35 41.46 -0.06
N LYS A 311 -4.87 41.62 1.17
CA LYS A 311 -6.32 41.65 1.45
C LYS A 311 -6.73 43.04 1.95
N GLN A 312 -7.50 43.77 1.15
CA GLN A 312 -8.14 45.05 1.52
C GLN A 312 -9.38 44.89 2.43
N THR A 313 -9.58 43.72 3.06
CA THR A 313 -10.81 43.42 3.80
C THR A 313 -10.62 43.41 5.31
N SER A 314 -11.40 44.29 5.94
CA SER A 314 -11.85 44.37 7.34
C SER A 314 -11.07 43.56 8.39
N HIS A 315 -10.39 44.31 9.24
CA HIS A 315 -9.86 43.95 10.56
C HIS A 315 -10.87 43.18 11.42
N ILE A 316 -10.82 41.85 11.41
CA ILE A 316 -11.41 41.04 12.49
C ILE A 316 -10.29 40.38 13.31
N ASP A 317 -9.23 39.88 12.66
CA ASP A 317 -8.13 39.23 13.37
C ASP A 317 -6.89 40.12 13.53
N SER A 318 -6.55 40.44 14.78
CA SER A 318 -5.35 41.20 15.13
C SER A 318 -4.08 40.35 15.07
N TRP A 319 -2.94 41.01 14.85
CA TRP A 319 -1.61 40.40 14.91
C TRP A 319 -1.32 39.77 16.30
N GLY A 320 -1.86 40.38 17.37
CA GLY A 320 -1.74 39.88 18.73
C GLY A 320 -2.38 38.50 18.95
N GLN A 321 -3.33 38.09 18.09
CA GLN A 321 -3.89 36.75 18.13
C GLN A 321 -2.81 35.68 17.91
N LEU A 322 -1.89 35.90 16.96
CA LEU A 322 -0.77 34.99 16.71
C LEU A 322 0.28 35.13 17.83
N MET A 323 0.67 36.36 18.16
CA MET A 323 1.79 36.57 19.09
C MET A 323 1.58 35.94 20.46
N ARG A 324 0.39 36.08 21.04
CA ARG A 324 0.07 35.52 22.37
C ARG A 324 0.10 33.99 22.42
N ARG A 325 0.10 33.30 21.27
CA ARG A 325 0.17 31.84 21.16
C ARG A 325 1.61 31.33 21.05
N LEU A 326 2.56 32.20 20.70
CA LEU A 326 3.97 31.81 20.57
C LEU A 326 4.60 31.70 21.95
N SER A 327 5.09 30.51 22.29
CA SER A 327 5.77 30.25 23.56
C SER A 327 7.21 30.75 23.56
N LEU A 328 7.89 30.65 22.41
CA LEU A 328 9.28 31.02 22.25
C LEU A 328 9.54 31.59 20.86
N VAL A 329 10.25 32.72 20.79
CA VAL A 329 10.67 33.34 19.53
C VAL A 329 12.17 33.53 19.53
N VAL A 330 12.84 32.97 18.52
CA VAL A 330 14.31 33.00 18.39
C VAL A 330 14.70 33.40 16.97
N GLU A 331 15.55 34.43 16.87
CA GLU A 331 16.24 34.75 15.63
C GLU A 331 17.55 33.94 15.56
N VAL A 332 17.62 33.04 14.59
CA VAL A 332 18.79 32.22 14.31
C VAL A 332 19.73 33.00 13.39
N LYS A 333 20.77 33.60 13.98
CA LYS A 333 21.86 34.29 13.26
C LYS A 333 23.04 33.36 13.03
N LYS A 334 23.96 33.75 12.13
CA LYS A 334 25.16 32.96 11.83
C LYS A 334 25.98 32.61 13.08
N GLU A 335 26.22 33.60 13.95
CA GLU A 335 27.08 33.43 15.13
C GLU A 335 26.34 33.01 16.40
N HIS A 336 25.08 33.41 16.55
CA HIS A 336 24.32 33.23 17.80
C HIS A 336 22.83 33.10 17.57
N LEU A 337 22.14 32.56 18.56
CA LEU A 337 20.69 32.56 18.71
C LEU A 337 20.31 33.78 19.56
N GLN A 338 19.45 34.64 19.01
CA GLN A 338 18.92 35.82 19.70
C GLN A 338 17.50 35.54 20.16
N PHE A 339 17.29 35.56 21.47
CA PHE A 339 15.97 35.33 22.08
C PHE A 339 15.15 36.61 22.09
N TYR A 340 13.83 36.45 22.06
CA TYR A 340 12.87 37.54 22.18
C TYR A 340 11.91 37.28 23.33
N LYS A 341 11.61 38.32 24.09
CA LYS A 341 10.66 38.29 25.21
C LYS A 341 9.33 38.91 24.78
N TYR A 342 8.24 38.24 25.12
CA TYR A 342 6.89 38.74 24.90
C TYR A 342 6.55 39.85 25.91
N GLU A 343 5.99 40.96 25.42
CA GLU A 343 5.46 42.07 26.21
C GLU A 343 3.93 42.10 26.08
N PRO A 344 3.17 41.72 27.13
CA PRO A 344 1.71 41.61 27.07
C PRO A 344 0.98 42.92 26.76
N MET A 345 1.50 44.07 27.20
CA MET A 345 0.84 45.36 27.00
C MET A 345 0.81 45.74 25.53
N ASP A 346 1.95 45.57 24.85
CA ASP A 346 2.06 45.86 23.44
C ASP A 346 1.57 44.69 22.58
N GLN A 347 1.53 43.48 23.14
CA GLN A 347 1.38 42.17 22.48
C GLN A 347 2.56 41.80 21.57
N MET A 348 3.72 42.45 21.72
CA MET A 348 4.90 42.32 20.83
C MET A 348 6.00 41.43 21.43
N PHE A 349 6.93 41.02 20.56
CA PHE A 349 8.19 40.40 20.95
C PHE A 349 9.35 41.38 20.78
N TYR A 350 10.10 41.60 21.85
CA TYR A 350 11.28 42.47 21.86
C TYR A 350 12.56 41.67 22.11
N ILE A 351 13.68 42.18 21.64
CA ILE A 351 15.00 41.54 21.81
C ILE A 351 15.28 41.37 23.30
N ASP A 352 15.54 40.14 23.72
CA ASP A 352 16.06 39.86 25.05
C ASP A 352 17.57 40.07 25.04
N HIS A 353 18.02 41.24 25.48
CA HIS A 353 19.43 41.60 25.50
C HIS A 353 20.28 40.72 26.45
N GLY A 354 19.65 40.09 27.45
CA GLY A 354 20.33 39.24 28.43
C GLY A 354 20.53 37.80 27.97
N ASN A 355 19.77 37.34 26.96
CA ASN A 355 19.75 35.94 26.55
C ASN A 355 20.23 35.77 25.11
N LYS A 356 21.47 35.28 24.98
CA LYS A 356 22.10 34.87 23.71
C LYS A 356 22.83 33.56 23.90
N LEU A 357 22.69 32.66 22.93
CA LEU A 357 23.45 31.39 22.90
C LEU A 357 24.28 31.32 21.62
N PRO A 358 25.47 30.70 21.64
CA PRO A 358 26.22 30.46 20.41
C PRO A 358 25.41 29.60 19.43
N ASN A 359 25.46 29.90 18.14
CA ASN A 359 24.79 29.06 17.14
C ASN A 359 25.57 27.74 17.01
N PRO A 360 24.95 26.57 17.31
CA PRO A 360 25.63 25.28 17.25
C PRO A 360 26.07 24.89 15.82
N PHE A 361 25.56 25.56 14.79
CA PHE A 361 25.81 25.27 13.39
C PHE A 361 26.66 26.30 12.65
N LYS A 362 27.25 27.27 13.37
CA LYS A 362 28.04 28.38 12.79
C LYS A 362 29.15 27.95 11.82
N ASN A 363 29.83 26.84 12.12
CA ASN A 363 30.99 26.34 11.36
C ASN A 363 30.61 25.47 10.15
N GLN A 364 29.32 25.19 9.91
CA GLN A 364 28.91 24.27 8.85
C GLN A 364 28.49 24.96 7.55
N THR A 365 28.20 26.27 7.60
CA THR A 365 28.02 27.10 6.40
C THR A 365 29.25 27.04 5.47
N GLU A 366 30.46 26.89 6.00
CA GLU A 366 31.70 26.73 5.22
C GLU A 366 31.73 25.43 4.39
N ARG A 367 31.00 24.38 4.82
CA ARG A 367 30.93 23.10 4.10
C ARG A 367 30.04 23.15 2.85
N GLU A 368 29.04 24.03 2.83
CA GLU A 368 28.13 24.19 1.67
C GLU A 368 28.82 24.93 0.51
N GLU A 369 29.67 25.94 0.82
CA GLU A 369 30.56 26.59 -0.15
C GLU A 369 31.50 25.55 -0.80
N THR A 370 31.98 24.57 -0.03
CA THR A 370 32.83 23.49 -0.55
C THR A 370 32.10 22.52 -1.49
N ILE A 371 30.77 22.37 -1.38
CA ILE A 371 29.97 21.50 -2.27
C ILE A 371 29.72 22.17 -3.62
N GLN A 372 29.42 23.48 -3.62
CA GLN A 372 29.31 24.24 -4.86
C GLN A 372 30.63 24.26 -5.62
N ASP A 373 31.75 24.45 -4.91
CA ASP A 373 33.09 24.36 -5.51
C ASP A 373 33.36 22.97 -6.08
N LYS A 374 33.05 21.88 -5.36
CA LYS A 374 33.22 20.51 -5.89
C LYS A 374 32.36 20.25 -7.13
N SER A 375 31.12 20.72 -7.14
CA SER A 375 30.21 20.56 -8.28
C SER A 375 30.67 21.38 -9.48
N TYR A 376 31.19 22.58 -9.24
CA TYR A 376 31.80 23.43 -10.26
C TYR A 376 33.09 22.82 -10.82
N GLN A 377 33.97 22.29 -9.97
CA GLN A 377 35.17 21.58 -10.40
C GLN A 377 34.84 20.33 -11.21
N LEU A 378 33.85 19.54 -10.78
CA LEU A 378 33.35 18.39 -11.54
C LEU A 378 32.80 18.83 -12.91
N PHE A 379 32.05 19.93 -12.97
CA PHE A 379 31.55 20.49 -14.23
C PHE A 379 32.68 20.94 -15.17
N LEU A 380 33.73 21.56 -14.64
CA LEU A 380 34.92 21.93 -15.41
C LEU A 380 35.67 20.70 -15.92
N GLU A 381 35.84 19.66 -15.10
CA GLU A 381 36.49 18.40 -15.50
C GLU A 381 35.72 17.66 -16.61
N LEU A 382 34.39 17.61 -16.50
CA LEU A 382 33.53 16.98 -17.51
C LEU A 382 33.61 17.68 -18.87
N ASN A 383 33.79 19.00 -18.88
CA ASN A 383 33.89 19.78 -20.13
C ASN A 383 35.31 19.91 -20.69
N LYS A 384 36.36 19.77 -19.86
CA LYS A 384 37.76 19.69 -20.34
C LYS A 384 38.06 18.41 -21.13
N LYS A 385 37.28 17.33 -20.94
CA LYS A 385 37.44 16.08 -21.73
C LYS A 385 36.96 16.19 -23.17
N LYS A 386 36.14 17.20 -23.52
CA LYS A 386 35.66 17.39 -24.89
C LYS A 386 36.73 17.98 -25.84
N GLU A 387 37.69 18.74 -25.33
CA GLU A 387 38.74 19.37 -26.16
C GLU A 387 39.96 18.47 -26.45
N ARG A 388 39.97 17.22 -25.97
CA ARG A 388 41.09 16.28 -26.21
C ARG A 388 40.82 15.23 -27.29
N ASN A 389 39.63 15.22 -27.88
CA ASN A 389 39.21 14.26 -28.91
C ASN A 389 38.78 14.92 -30.24
N GLU A 390 39.16 16.18 -30.45
CA GLU A 390 39.29 16.80 -31.77
C GLU A 390 40.78 17.09 -32.00
#